data_AF-A0A935GQN2-F1
#
_entry.id   AF-A0A935GQN2-F1
#
_cell.length_a   1.000
_cell.length_b   1.000
_cell.length_c   1.000
_cell.angle_alpha   90.00
_cell.angle_beta   90.00
_cell.angle_gamma   90.00
#
_symmetry.space_group_name_H-M   'P 1'
#
loop_
_entity.id
_entity.type
_entity.pdbx_description
1 polymer ?
#
loop_
_entity_poly.entity_id
_entity_poly.type
_entity_poly.pdbx_seq_one_letter_code
_entity_poly.pdbx_strand_id
1 'polypeptide(L)'
;MIKSEQIELLAKKGYSYITAITKPQIEGLLKSGVLRMDLFKDGLAEVSDGVDQVRYVLRRNPVRQSELAASHQSKFERLQALLDKSNQYLDEHKRAKTNLALARIEKKCKELGLQAWVSVTLNERILSLKEDAQAKSKHTQLDGCYVIKTDVKAKKASKEVVHARYKDLAHGVGVSHLQDYAGNASAIRAVGFAHTRTCPGSDVGISVGTRVS
;
A
#
# COMPACT_ATOMS: atom_id res chain seq x y z
N MET A 1 -12.34 -4.80 -1.02
CA MET A 1 -12.31 -5.31 0.36
C MET A 1 -13.68 -5.85 0.69
N ILE A 2 -13.75 -7.05 1.26
CA ILE A 2 -15.00 -7.66 1.69
C ILE A 2 -15.38 -7.08 3.07
N LYS A 3 -16.63 -6.63 3.24
CA LYS A 3 -17.13 -6.11 4.53
C LYS A 3 -17.41 -7.25 5.51
N SER A 4 -17.43 -6.96 6.81
CA SER A 4 -17.70 -7.95 7.86
C SER A 4 -19.02 -8.70 7.65
N GLU A 5 -20.09 -7.99 7.27
CA GLU A 5 -21.40 -8.59 6.93
C GLU A 5 -21.33 -9.62 5.80
N GLN A 6 -20.47 -9.36 4.80
CA GLN A 6 -20.26 -10.28 3.68
C GLN A 6 -19.43 -11.50 4.10
N ILE A 7 -18.51 -11.33 5.05
CA ILE A 7 -17.74 -12.45 5.64
C ILE A 7 -18.70 -13.38 6.39
N GLU A 8 -19.62 -12.84 7.19
CA GLU A 8 -20.63 -13.64 7.88
C GLU A 8 -21.56 -14.38 6.92
N LEU A 9 -21.96 -13.73 5.81
CA LEU A 9 -22.77 -14.38 4.78
C LEU A 9 -22.03 -15.52 4.08
N LEU A 10 -20.73 -15.35 3.82
CA LEU A 10 -19.88 -16.40 3.24
C LEU A 10 -19.73 -17.58 4.20
N ALA A 11 -19.52 -17.30 5.50
CA ALA A 11 -19.46 -18.33 6.53
C ALA A 11 -20.78 -19.11 6.63
N LYS A 12 -21.94 -18.43 6.61
CA LYS A 12 -23.27 -19.07 6.59
C LYS A 12 -23.50 -19.97 5.37
N LYS A 13 -22.85 -19.65 4.24
CA LYS A 13 -22.92 -20.43 2.99
C LYS A 13 -21.81 -21.49 2.87
N GLY A 14 -20.94 -21.63 3.88
CA GLY A 14 -19.84 -22.59 3.88
C GLY A 14 -18.68 -22.24 2.94
N TYR A 15 -18.57 -20.98 2.49
CA TYR A 15 -17.48 -20.51 1.64
C TYR A 15 -16.36 -19.90 2.48
N SER A 16 -15.12 -20.19 2.10
CA SER A 16 -13.93 -19.51 2.62
C SER A 16 -13.61 -18.25 1.83
N TYR A 17 -12.90 -17.32 2.47
CA TYR A 17 -12.55 -16.03 1.91
C TYR A 17 -11.04 -15.77 1.92
N ILE A 18 -10.60 -15.00 0.93
CA ILE A 18 -9.25 -14.45 0.84
C ILE A 18 -9.44 -12.96 0.51
N THR A 19 -9.00 -12.08 1.40
CA THR A 19 -9.11 -10.63 1.20
C THR A 19 -7.84 -9.93 1.68
N ALA A 20 -7.45 -8.84 1.04
CA ALA A 20 -6.48 -7.93 1.63
C ALA A 20 -7.14 -7.02 2.67
N ILE A 21 -6.37 -6.60 3.67
CA ILE A 21 -6.76 -5.58 4.65
C ILE A 21 -6.07 -4.24 4.34
N THR A 22 -6.66 -3.16 4.83
CA THR A 22 -6.19 -1.79 4.59
C THR A 22 -5.06 -1.38 5.53
N LYS A 23 -4.29 -0.35 5.16
CA LYS A 23 -3.21 0.20 6.00
C LYS A 23 -3.69 0.59 7.42
N PRO A 24 -4.83 1.27 7.62
CA PRO A 24 -5.34 1.55 8.97
C PRO A 24 -5.68 0.29 9.78
N GLN A 25 -6.17 -0.77 9.13
CA GLN A 25 -6.41 -2.06 9.80
C GLN A 25 -5.09 -2.73 10.20
N ILE A 26 -4.06 -2.66 9.36
CA ILE A 26 -2.72 -3.16 9.69
C ILE A 26 -2.15 -2.39 10.88
N GLU A 27 -2.28 -1.07 10.91
CA GLU A 27 -1.86 -0.23 12.05
C GLU A 27 -2.60 -0.61 13.33
N GLY A 28 -3.89 -0.90 13.26
CA GLY A 28 -4.67 -1.42 14.39
C GLY A 28 -4.13 -2.76 14.92
N LEU A 29 -3.81 -3.69 14.02
CA LEU A 29 -3.26 -5.01 14.37
C LEU A 29 -1.81 -4.95 14.91
N LEU A 30 -1.03 -3.96 14.50
CA LEU A 30 0.28 -3.69 15.07
C LEU A 30 0.15 -3.15 16.50
N LYS A 31 -0.84 -2.29 16.75
CA LYS A 31 -1.12 -1.74 18.10
C LYS A 31 -1.64 -2.79 19.06
N SER A 32 -2.46 -3.73 18.60
CA SER A 32 -2.95 -4.84 19.43
C SER A 32 -1.90 -5.95 19.64
N GLY A 33 -0.75 -5.87 18.99
CA GLY A 33 0.33 -6.86 19.10
C GLY A 33 0.08 -8.15 18.33
N VAL A 34 -1.02 -8.26 17.57
CA VAL A 34 -1.30 -9.42 16.70
C VAL A 34 -0.27 -9.50 15.58
N LEU A 35 0.09 -8.36 14.99
CA LEU A 35 1.15 -8.27 13.98
C LEU A 35 2.40 -7.63 14.57
N ARG A 36 3.57 -8.01 14.03
CA ARG A 36 4.87 -7.39 14.37
C ARG A 36 5.55 -6.91 13.09
N MET A 37 6.21 -5.76 13.17
CA MET A 37 6.89 -5.16 12.01
C MET A 37 7.99 -6.06 11.45
N ASP A 38 8.68 -6.83 12.29
CA ASP A 38 9.77 -7.72 11.89
C ASP A 38 9.33 -8.88 10.98
N LEU A 39 8.02 -9.13 10.91
CA LEU A 39 7.44 -10.15 10.04
C LEU A 39 7.27 -9.66 8.61
N PHE A 40 7.30 -8.35 8.38
CA PHE A 40 7.21 -7.77 7.04
C PHE A 40 8.58 -7.84 6.33
N LYS A 41 8.82 -8.97 5.67
CA LYS A 41 10.00 -9.22 4.84
C LYS A 41 9.60 -9.36 3.37
N ASP A 42 10.58 -9.47 2.48
CA ASP A 42 10.31 -9.78 1.07
C ASP A 42 9.66 -11.18 0.91
N GLY A 43 10.06 -12.13 1.75
CA GLY A 43 9.41 -13.44 1.86
C GLY A 43 8.03 -13.38 2.52
N LEU A 44 7.18 -14.35 2.18
CA LEU A 44 5.86 -14.51 2.80
C LEU A 44 6.01 -14.94 4.26
N ALA A 45 5.46 -14.15 5.17
CA ALA A 45 5.30 -14.51 6.58
C ALA A 45 3.83 -14.83 6.87
N GLU A 46 3.61 -15.62 7.92
CA GLU A 46 2.28 -16.04 8.34
C GLU A 46 2.11 -15.80 9.85
N VAL A 47 0.94 -15.30 10.23
CA VAL A 47 0.48 -15.19 11.61
C VAL A 47 -0.93 -15.75 11.70
N SER A 48 -1.21 -16.55 12.71
CA SER A 48 -2.57 -17.03 12.99
C SER A 48 -3.08 -16.37 14.26
N ASP A 49 -4.30 -15.85 14.20
CA ASP A 49 -5.04 -15.43 15.40
C ASP A 49 -5.79 -16.65 15.94
N GLY A 50 -5.37 -17.12 17.13
CA GLY A 50 -5.94 -18.31 17.76
C GLY A 50 -7.40 -18.14 18.19
N VAL A 51 -7.84 -16.89 18.41
CA VAL A 51 -9.18 -16.57 18.90
C VAL A 51 -10.20 -16.64 17.77
N ASP A 52 -9.90 -16.00 16.64
CA ASP A 52 -10.83 -15.87 15.51
C ASP A 52 -10.63 -16.95 14.42
N GLN A 53 -9.65 -17.85 14.59
CA GLN A 53 -9.25 -18.85 13.57
C GLN A 53 -8.88 -18.21 12.22
N VAL A 54 -8.47 -16.94 12.24
CA VAL A 54 -8.07 -16.17 11.05
C VAL A 54 -6.56 -16.27 10.87
N ARG A 55 -6.13 -16.39 9.62
CA ARG A 55 -4.72 -16.34 9.22
C ARG A 55 -4.43 -15.06 8.45
N TYR A 56 -3.29 -14.47 8.77
CA TYR A 56 -2.72 -13.31 8.11
C TYR A 56 -1.44 -13.71 7.37
N VAL A 57 -1.43 -13.52 6.06
CA VAL A 57 -0.24 -13.67 5.22
C VAL A 57 0.32 -12.28 4.94
N LEU A 58 1.56 -12.06 5.32
CA LEU A 58 2.25 -10.76 5.30
C LEU A 58 3.33 -10.76 4.24
N ARG A 59 3.51 -9.64 3.55
CA ARG A 59 4.67 -9.40 2.67
C ARG A 59 4.99 -7.92 2.56
N ARG A 60 6.27 -7.62 2.38
CA ARG A 60 6.75 -6.31 1.93
C ARG A 60 7.25 -6.40 0.50
N ASN A 61 6.66 -5.64 -0.42
CA ASN A 61 7.11 -5.56 -1.80
C ASN A 61 8.19 -4.46 -1.94
N PRO A 62 9.47 -4.81 -2.21
CA PRO A 62 10.55 -3.83 -2.31
C PRO A 62 10.39 -2.89 -3.51
N VAL A 63 9.87 -3.36 -4.64
CA VAL A 63 9.60 -2.51 -5.82
C VAL A 63 8.57 -1.43 -5.46
N ARG A 64 7.49 -1.86 -4.80
CA ARG A 64 6.43 -0.93 -4.37
C ARG A 64 6.92 0.08 -3.34
N GLN A 65 7.80 -0.34 -2.43
CA GLN A 65 8.45 0.56 -1.48
C GLN A 65 9.26 1.64 -2.20
N SER A 66 10.08 1.26 -3.19
CA SER A 66 10.89 2.21 -3.96
C SER A 66 10.04 3.19 -4.77
N GLU A 67 8.97 2.73 -5.40
CA GLU A 67 8.02 3.60 -6.12
C GLU A 67 7.37 4.65 -5.19
N LEU A 68 6.95 4.22 -4.00
CA LEU A 68 6.35 5.12 -3.00
C LEU A 68 7.38 6.13 -2.49
N ALA A 69 8.62 5.69 -2.24
CA ALA A 69 9.72 6.56 -1.86
C ALA A 69 9.99 7.63 -2.94
N ALA A 70 10.06 7.24 -4.21
CA ALA A 70 10.22 8.17 -5.33
C ALA A 70 9.04 9.14 -5.45
N SER A 71 7.81 8.67 -5.24
CA SER A 71 6.62 9.53 -5.24
C SER A 71 6.65 10.55 -4.09
N HIS A 72 7.04 10.14 -2.88
CA HIS A 72 7.21 11.04 -1.74
C HIS A 72 8.29 12.09 -2.01
N GLN A 73 9.43 11.67 -2.58
CA GLN A 73 10.53 12.56 -2.93
C GLN A 73 10.11 13.60 -4.00
N SER A 74 9.46 13.15 -5.07
CA SER A 74 8.97 14.04 -6.13
C SER A 74 7.95 15.07 -5.61
N LYS A 75 7.07 14.66 -4.69
CA LYS A 75 6.13 15.60 -4.03
C LYS A 75 6.86 16.62 -3.18
N PHE A 76 7.89 16.20 -2.46
CA PHE A 76 8.69 17.08 -1.63
C PHE A 76 9.43 18.12 -2.49
N GLU A 77 10.09 17.69 -3.57
CA GLU A 77 10.76 18.58 -4.53
C GLU A 77 9.80 19.59 -5.15
N ARG A 78 8.57 19.17 -5.48
CA ARG A 78 7.54 20.06 -5.99
C ARG A 78 7.13 21.12 -4.95
N LEU A 79 7.08 20.76 -3.68
CA LEU A 79 6.80 21.70 -2.59
C LEU A 79 7.98 22.66 -2.38
N GLN A 80 9.21 22.16 -2.45
CA GLN A 80 10.43 22.97 -2.35
C GLN A 80 10.49 24.01 -3.47
N ALA A 81 10.28 23.59 -4.73
CA ALA A 81 10.27 24.51 -5.86
C ALA A 81 9.16 25.58 -5.77
N LEU A 82 8.01 25.27 -5.15
CA LEU A 82 6.96 26.25 -4.86
C LEU A 82 7.39 27.24 -3.77
N LEU A 83 8.08 26.75 -2.75
CA LEU A 83 8.61 27.56 -1.65
C LEU A 83 9.70 28.51 -2.16
N ASP A 84 10.62 28.04 -2.99
CA ASP A 84 11.70 28.86 -3.57
C ASP A 84 11.13 30.01 -4.42
N LYS A 85 10.14 29.71 -5.28
CA LYS A 85 9.42 30.74 -6.04
C LYS A 85 8.69 31.74 -5.14
N SER A 86 8.16 31.28 -4.01
CA SER A 86 7.46 32.14 -3.07
C SER A 86 8.43 33.04 -2.30
N ASN A 87 9.59 32.51 -1.91
CA ASN A 87 10.67 33.29 -1.28
C ASN A 87 11.23 34.34 -2.24
N GLN A 88 11.49 33.97 -3.50
CA GLN A 88 11.91 34.93 -4.54
C GLN A 88 10.89 36.07 -4.69
N TYR A 89 9.60 35.74 -4.77
CA TYR A 89 8.55 36.76 -4.88
C TYR A 89 8.49 37.68 -3.65
N LEU A 90 8.65 37.13 -2.44
CA LEU A 90 8.64 37.89 -1.18
C LEU A 90 9.85 38.84 -1.04
N ASP A 91 10.98 38.47 -1.63
CA ASP A 91 12.19 39.28 -1.69
C ASP A 91 12.02 40.46 -2.67
N GLU A 92 11.56 40.18 -3.89
CA GLU A 92 11.28 41.19 -4.92
C GLU A 92 10.16 42.18 -4.48
N HIS A 93 9.16 41.70 -3.73
CA HIS A 93 7.98 42.47 -3.35
C HIS A 93 7.91 42.71 -1.82
N LYS A 94 8.58 43.75 -1.33
CA LYS A 94 8.65 44.09 0.11
C LYS A 94 7.29 44.31 0.80
N ARG A 95 6.25 44.72 0.05
CA ARG A 95 4.88 44.90 0.57
C ARG A 95 4.02 43.63 0.55
N ALA A 96 4.52 42.53 -0.02
CA ALA A 96 3.79 41.27 -0.07
C ALA A 96 3.56 40.69 1.33
N LYS A 97 2.38 40.11 1.53
CA LYS A 97 1.94 39.52 2.81
C LYS A 97 2.55 38.13 2.99
N THR A 98 3.50 38.00 3.91
CA THR A 98 4.16 36.74 4.28
C THR A 98 3.17 35.69 4.80
N ASN A 99 2.16 36.11 5.57
CA ASN A 99 1.12 35.20 6.09
C ASN A 99 0.32 34.50 4.97
N LEU A 100 0.04 35.20 3.86
CA LEU A 100 -0.68 34.61 2.73
C LEU A 100 0.20 33.60 1.99
N ALA A 101 1.50 33.90 1.84
CA ALA A 101 2.46 32.99 1.26
C ALA A 101 2.61 31.72 2.11
N LEU A 102 2.74 31.86 3.43
CA LEU A 102 2.78 30.74 4.38
C LEU A 102 1.54 29.85 4.23
N ALA A 103 0.34 30.43 4.31
CA ALA A 103 -0.92 29.69 4.18
C ALA A 103 -1.04 28.95 2.83
N ARG A 104 -0.51 29.53 1.74
CA ARG A 104 -0.47 28.89 0.43
C ARG A 104 0.44 27.66 0.41
N ILE A 105 1.63 27.75 0.99
CA ILE A 105 2.56 26.61 1.07
C ILE A 105 1.99 25.52 1.99
N GLU A 106 1.43 25.89 3.14
CA GLU A 106 0.78 24.93 4.05
C GLU A 106 -0.39 24.21 3.39
N LYS A 107 -1.22 24.93 2.63
CA LYS A 107 -2.30 24.32 1.84
C LYS A 107 -1.73 23.32 0.83
N LYS A 108 -0.66 23.68 0.12
CA LYS A 108 -0.02 22.76 -0.83
C LYS A 108 0.58 21.53 -0.14
N CYS A 109 1.20 21.72 1.02
CA CYS A 109 1.74 20.62 1.84
C CYS A 109 0.64 19.61 2.20
N LYS A 110 -0.54 20.11 2.61
CA LYS A 110 -1.73 19.27 2.89
C LYS A 110 -2.26 18.55 1.63
N GLU A 111 -2.37 19.23 0.50
CA GLU A 111 -2.82 18.64 -0.77
C GLU A 111 -1.90 17.51 -1.27
N LEU A 112 -0.58 17.63 -1.02
CA LEU A 112 0.40 16.62 -1.41
C LEU A 112 0.46 15.44 -0.43
N GLY A 113 -0.14 15.56 0.75
CA GLY A 113 -0.12 14.55 1.80
C GLY A 113 1.19 14.51 2.59
N LEU A 114 1.93 15.64 2.64
CA LEU A 114 3.24 15.73 3.30
C LEU A 114 3.16 16.25 4.74
N GLN A 115 2.01 16.77 5.16
CA GLN A 115 1.80 17.39 6.47
C GLN A 115 2.06 16.46 7.67
N ALA A 116 2.14 15.15 7.43
CA ALA A 116 2.45 14.18 8.48
C ALA A 116 3.92 14.23 8.92
N TRP A 117 4.84 14.73 8.09
CA TRP A 117 6.29 14.73 8.37
C TRP A 117 7.03 15.97 7.84
N VAL A 118 6.36 16.88 7.13
CA VAL A 118 6.89 18.17 6.71
C VAL A 118 6.11 19.29 7.39
N SER A 119 6.84 20.22 7.99
CA SER A 119 6.30 21.47 8.53
C SER A 119 6.87 22.66 7.77
N VAL A 120 6.09 23.72 7.64
CA VAL A 120 6.50 24.98 7.01
C VAL A 120 6.73 25.98 8.13
N THR A 121 7.88 26.64 8.15
CA THR A 121 8.18 27.68 9.14
C THR A 121 8.48 29.00 8.44
N LEU A 122 8.10 30.10 9.08
CA LEU A 122 8.36 31.46 8.61
C LEU A 122 9.31 32.12 9.59
N ASN A 123 10.51 32.45 9.13
CA ASN A 123 11.48 33.24 9.88
C ASN A 123 11.59 34.60 9.20
N GLU A 124 11.08 35.63 9.86
CA GLU A 124 10.97 37.00 9.35
C GLU A 124 10.18 37.07 8.03
N ARG A 125 10.86 36.92 6.89
CA ARG A 125 10.29 36.93 5.53
C ARG A 125 10.71 35.74 4.68
N ILE A 126 11.43 34.78 5.26
CA ILE A 126 11.93 33.60 4.56
C ILE A 126 11.12 32.39 5.05
N LEU A 127 10.46 31.72 4.11
CA LEU A 127 9.80 30.45 4.34
C LEU A 127 10.84 29.33 4.27
N SER A 128 10.74 28.34 5.15
CA SER A 128 11.57 27.13 5.09
C SER A 128 10.76 25.87 5.39
N LEU A 129 11.15 24.76 4.79
CA LEU A 129 10.60 23.43 5.09
C LEU A 129 11.45 22.76 6.16
N LYS A 130 10.79 22.17 7.16
CA LYS A 130 11.43 21.34 8.18
C LYS A 130 10.86 19.93 8.10
N GLU A 131 11.75 18.98 7.80
CA GLU A 131 11.45 17.54 7.81
C GLU A 131 11.63 16.97 9.22
N ASP A 132 10.65 16.21 9.68
CA ASP A 132 10.77 15.36 10.86
C ASP A 132 11.15 13.94 10.41
N ALA A 133 12.42 13.57 10.61
CA ALA A 133 12.96 12.27 10.23
C ALA A 133 12.25 11.10 10.94
N GLN A 134 11.82 11.29 12.20
CA GLN A 134 11.11 10.25 12.95
C GLN A 134 9.69 10.07 12.42
N ALA A 135 8.98 11.18 12.16
CA ALA A 135 7.65 11.12 11.57
C ALA A 135 7.67 10.55 10.15
N LYS A 136 8.68 10.92 9.34
CA LYS A 136 8.90 10.38 7.98
C LYS A 136 9.13 8.87 8.02
N SER A 137 10.00 8.40 8.92
CA SER A 137 10.27 6.98 9.11
C SER A 137 9.00 6.20 9.48
N LYS A 138 8.22 6.70 10.46
CA LYS A 138 6.94 6.09 10.84
C LYS A 138 5.92 6.07 9.70
N HIS A 139 5.81 7.17 8.95
CA HIS A 139 4.85 7.29 7.85
C HIS A 139 5.16 6.29 6.71
N THR A 140 6.45 6.13 6.40
CA THR A 140 6.96 5.26 5.32
C THR A 140 7.24 3.82 5.77
N GLN A 141 7.13 3.52 7.06
CA GLN A 141 7.41 2.19 7.63
C GLN A 141 6.58 1.07 6.98
N LEU A 142 5.34 1.38 6.61
CA LEU A 142 4.41 0.46 5.96
C LEU A 142 4.42 0.57 4.42
N ASP A 143 5.34 1.32 3.84
CA ASP A 143 5.43 1.44 2.38
C ASP A 143 5.86 0.09 1.78
N GLY A 144 5.02 -0.38 0.84
CA GLY A 144 5.16 -1.70 0.22
C GLY A 144 4.62 -2.85 1.06
N CYS A 145 4.19 -2.62 2.30
CA CYS A 145 3.59 -3.67 3.15
C CYS A 145 2.14 -3.93 2.75
N TYR A 146 1.78 -5.20 2.62
CA TYR A 146 0.39 -5.61 2.50
C TYR A 146 0.14 -6.90 3.25
N VAL A 147 -1.12 -7.11 3.62
CA VAL A 147 -1.56 -8.23 4.44
C VAL A 147 -2.82 -8.83 3.84
N ILE A 148 -2.80 -10.15 3.69
CA ILE A 148 -3.93 -10.96 3.25
C ILE A 148 -4.53 -11.65 4.48
N LYS A 149 -5.82 -11.48 4.68
CA LYS A 149 -6.65 -12.14 5.69
C LYS A 149 -7.39 -13.31 5.04
N THR A 150 -7.36 -14.47 5.68
CA THR A 150 -8.11 -15.66 5.25
C THR A 150 -8.56 -16.51 6.43
N ASP A 151 -9.66 -17.24 6.27
CA ASP A 151 -10.15 -18.29 7.18
C ASP A 151 -9.69 -19.71 6.77
N VAL A 152 -8.98 -19.84 5.64
CA VAL A 152 -8.53 -21.14 5.15
C VAL A 152 -7.42 -21.68 6.04
N LYS A 153 -7.67 -22.80 6.73
CA LYS A 153 -6.69 -23.45 7.63
C LYS A 153 -5.39 -23.84 6.90
N ALA A 154 -4.27 -23.81 7.63
CA ALA A 154 -2.94 -24.18 7.11
C ALA A 154 -2.87 -25.58 6.51
N LYS A 155 -3.67 -26.51 7.05
CA LYS A 155 -3.77 -27.89 6.53
C LYS A 155 -4.41 -27.97 5.13
N LYS A 156 -5.23 -26.99 4.75
CA LYS A 156 -5.94 -26.97 3.45
C LYS A 156 -5.19 -26.19 2.38
N ALA A 157 -4.53 -25.10 2.75
CA ALA A 157 -3.74 -24.30 1.83
C ALA A 157 -2.53 -23.67 2.54
N SER A 158 -1.36 -23.81 1.91
CA SER A 158 -0.15 -23.12 2.33
C SER A 158 -0.27 -21.61 2.09
N LYS A 159 0.60 -20.83 2.74
CA LYS A 159 0.63 -19.37 2.57
C LYS A 159 0.94 -18.95 1.12
N GLU A 160 1.72 -19.75 0.39
CA GLU A 160 2.05 -19.55 -1.02
C GLU A 160 0.81 -19.72 -1.90
N VAL A 161 0.00 -20.77 -1.64
CA VAL A 161 -1.25 -21.00 -2.38
C VAL A 161 -2.24 -19.87 -2.12
N VAL A 162 -2.39 -19.44 -0.87
CA VAL A 162 -3.27 -18.30 -0.53
C VAL A 162 -2.82 -17.02 -1.24
N HIS A 163 -1.51 -16.77 -1.28
CA HIS A 163 -0.94 -15.61 -1.96
C HIS A 163 -1.14 -15.67 -3.48
N ALA A 164 -0.91 -16.84 -4.10
CA ALA A 164 -1.14 -17.05 -5.53
C ALA A 164 -2.61 -16.84 -5.90
N ARG A 165 -3.54 -17.45 -5.15
CA ARG A 165 -4.98 -17.26 -5.35
C ARG A 165 -5.39 -15.81 -5.19
N TYR A 166 -4.83 -15.09 -4.22
CA TYR A 166 -5.08 -13.66 -4.08
C TYR A 166 -4.63 -12.86 -5.30
N LYS A 167 -3.46 -13.19 -5.87
CA LYS A 167 -2.98 -12.59 -7.13
C LYS A 167 -3.92 -12.89 -8.29
N ASP A 168 -4.32 -14.15 -8.48
CA ASP A 168 -5.23 -14.56 -9.56
C ASP A 168 -6.53 -13.75 -9.50
N LEU A 169 -7.10 -13.64 -8.29
CA LEU A 169 -8.28 -12.84 -8.04
C LEU A 169 -8.02 -11.38 -8.42
N ALA A 170 -6.93 -10.78 -7.93
CA ALA A 170 -6.59 -9.38 -8.17
C ALA A 170 -6.36 -9.02 -9.65
N HIS A 171 -5.93 -9.98 -10.47
CA HIS A 171 -5.67 -9.81 -11.90
C HIS A 171 -6.86 -10.15 -12.80
N GLY A 172 -7.99 -10.63 -12.26
CA GLY A 172 -9.22 -10.84 -13.03
C GLY A 172 -9.06 -11.80 -14.20
N VAL A 173 -8.13 -12.77 -14.12
CA VAL A 173 -8.05 -13.81 -15.13
C VAL A 173 -9.27 -14.72 -14.92
N GLY A 174 -10.23 -14.60 -15.83
CA GLY A 174 -11.39 -15.48 -15.89
C GLY A 174 -10.96 -16.93 -15.79
N VAL A 175 -11.67 -17.67 -14.95
CA VAL A 175 -11.52 -19.10 -14.68
C VAL A 175 -11.48 -19.86 -16.01
N SER A 176 -10.28 -20.10 -16.56
CA SER A 176 -10.10 -20.84 -17.81
C SER A 176 -8.87 -21.75 -17.82
N HIS A 177 -8.14 -21.84 -16.70
CA HIS A 177 -7.02 -22.77 -16.58
C HIS A 177 -7.00 -23.44 -15.19
N LEU A 178 -7.96 -24.33 -14.98
CA LEU A 178 -8.03 -25.18 -13.79
C LEU A 178 -8.37 -26.64 -14.13
N GLN A 179 -8.06 -27.08 -15.34
CA GLN A 179 -8.19 -28.50 -15.73
C GLN A 179 -6.95 -29.35 -15.41
N ASP A 180 -5.80 -28.77 -15.07
CA ASP A 180 -4.56 -29.55 -14.90
C ASP A 180 -4.13 -29.84 -13.45
N TYR A 181 -4.96 -29.51 -12.45
CA TYR A 181 -4.70 -29.89 -11.05
C TYR A 181 -5.81 -30.80 -10.49
N ALA A 182 -6.22 -31.79 -11.29
CA ALA A 182 -7.04 -32.91 -10.83
C ALA A 182 -6.15 -33.92 -10.07
N GLY A 183 -5.82 -33.59 -8.82
CA GLY A 183 -4.94 -34.44 -8.02
C GLY A 183 -4.92 -34.17 -6.53
N ASN A 184 -5.92 -33.52 -5.94
CA ASN A 184 -6.32 -33.78 -4.55
C ASN A 184 -7.64 -33.08 -4.20
N ALA A 185 -8.49 -33.81 -3.49
CA ALA A 185 -9.91 -33.54 -3.30
C ALA A 185 -10.25 -32.24 -2.53
N SER A 186 -11.50 -31.82 -2.73
CA SER A 186 -12.24 -30.68 -2.16
C SER A 186 -12.01 -29.32 -2.84
N ALA A 187 -12.85 -29.03 -3.84
CA ALA A 187 -12.94 -27.74 -4.52
C ALA A 187 -13.22 -26.60 -3.53
N ILE A 188 -12.20 -25.77 -3.25
CA ILE A 188 -12.36 -24.51 -2.53
C ILE A 188 -12.95 -23.50 -3.53
N ARG A 189 -14.28 -23.31 -3.49
CA ARG A 189 -14.95 -22.21 -4.18
C ARG A 189 -14.69 -20.92 -3.39
N ALA A 190 -13.58 -20.24 -3.67
CA ALA A 190 -13.29 -18.93 -3.10
C ALA A 190 -13.94 -17.83 -3.97
N VAL A 191 -14.74 -16.97 -3.36
CA VAL A 191 -15.29 -15.77 -4.03
C VAL A 191 -14.34 -14.61 -3.76
N GLY A 192 -13.61 -14.18 -4.79
CA GLY A 192 -12.71 -13.03 -4.69
C GLY A 192 -13.30 -11.77 -5.28
N PHE A 193 -13.29 -10.69 -4.50
CA PHE A 193 -13.57 -9.34 -4.97
C PHE A 193 -12.25 -8.59 -5.16
N ALA A 194 -11.80 -8.50 -6.41
CA ALA A 194 -10.63 -7.74 -6.79
C ALA A 194 -10.93 -6.26 -6.96
N HIS A 195 -9.97 -5.42 -6.60
CA HIS A 195 -9.94 -4.00 -6.94
C HIS A 195 -8.73 -3.76 -7.82
N THR A 196 -8.95 -3.11 -8.96
CA THR A 196 -7.95 -2.85 -10.01
C THR A 196 -6.94 -1.76 -9.66
N ARG A 197 -6.74 -1.40 -8.38
CA ARG A 197 -5.86 -0.28 -7.98
C ARG A 197 -4.60 -0.67 -7.21
N THR A 198 -4.26 -1.96 -7.12
CA THR A 198 -3.10 -2.40 -6.31
C THR A 198 -2.16 -3.40 -7.00
N CYS A 199 -2.23 -3.57 -8.32
CA CYS A 199 -1.32 -4.47 -9.05
C CYS A 199 -0.44 -3.66 -10.02
N PRO A 200 0.90 -3.63 -9.84
CA PRO A 200 1.83 -3.01 -10.79
C PRO A 200 2.37 -4.03 -11.80
N GLY A 201 2.74 -3.52 -12.99
CA GLY A 201 3.79 -4.06 -13.86
C GLY A 201 3.57 -5.44 -14.47
N SER A 202 2.84 -5.51 -15.58
CA SER A 202 3.08 -6.55 -16.57
C SER A 202 4.26 -6.10 -17.46
N ASP A 203 5.47 -6.52 -17.12
CA ASP A 203 6.55 -6.62 -18.10
C ASP A 203 6.15 -7.71 -19.10
N VAL A 204 5.47 -7.30 -20.18
CA VAL A 204 5.44 -8.08 -21.41
C VAL A 204 6.57 -7.54 -22.26
N GLY A 205 7.75 -8.13 -22.12
CA GLY A 205 8.85 -7.95 -23.05
C GLY A 205 8.40 -8.41 -24.43
N ILE A 206 8.03 -7.46 -25.30
CA ILE A 206 7.85 -7.72 -26.72
C ILE A 206 9.27 -7.84 -27.30
N SER A 207 9.69 -9.08 -27.53
CA SER A 207 10.87 -9.39 -28.34
C SER A 207 10.65 -8.85 -29.75
N VAL A 208 11.36 -7.77 -30.11
CA VAL A 208 11.40 -7.28 -31.48
C VAL A 208 12.25 -8.25 -32.29
N GLY A 209 11.60 -9.18 -32.99
CA GLY A 209 12.23 -10.07 -33.94
C GLY A 209 12.66 -9.29 -35.18
N THR A 210 13.98 -9.19 -35.37
CA THR A 210 14.63 -8.75 -36.60
C THR A 210 14.12 -9.57 -37.78
N ARG A 211 13.50 -8.95 -38.78
CA ARG A 211 13.30 -9.56 -40.10
C ARG A 211 14.32 -8.97 -41.07
N VAL A 212 15.32 -9.79 -41.36
CA VAL A 212 16.15 -9.71 -42.56
C VAL A 212 15.32 -10.28 -43.71
N SER A 213 15.15 -9.51 -44.78
CA SER A 213 15.12 -9.90 -46.20
C SER A 213 15.00 -8.64 -47.04
#